data_AF-G4YGR0-F1
#
_entry.id   AF-G4YGR0-F1
#
_cell.length_a   1.000
_cell.length_b   1.000
_cell.length_c   1.000
_cell.angle_alpha   90.00
_cell.angle_beta   90.00
_cell.angle_gamma   90.00
#
_symmetry.space_group_name_H-M   'P 1'
#
loop_
_entity.id
_entity.type
_entity.pdbx_description
1 polymer ?
#
loop_
_entity_poly.entity_id
_entity_poly.type
_entity_poly.pdbx_seq_one_letter_code
_entity_poly.pdbx_strand_id
1 'polypeptide(L)'
;MLNEEVVMESLKAMRTSKITDAADASEHLSQIKELVVCISQERQRRDSALAAVLAHEYQENGKESGHFAEDKKMLSAIHGRLASIYRKLEQNQEELRALQLELNKRVRCLNAEPPTCDTELKEVQELTNKLEAAMVAQTTLETHRQVLCAELLRLDGGVGMLTSVMIEQATQSTRS
;
A
#
# COMPACT_ATOMS: atom_id res chain seq x y z
N MET A 1 -2.27 -50.23 30.53
CA MET A 1 -3.01 -50.23 29.25
C MET A 1 -3.91 -49.02 29.10
N LEU A 2 -4.84 -48.72 30.02
CA LEU A 2 -5.75 -47.56 29.88
C LEU A 2 -5.04 -46.19 29.72
N ASN A 3 -3.92 -45.96 30.43
CA ASN A 3 -3.17 -44.70 30.31
C ASN A 3 -2.43 -44.53 28.97
N GLU A 4 -1.88 -45.61 28.40
CA GLU A 4 -1.15 -45.53 27.12
C GLU A 4 -2.11 -45.26 25.96
N GLU A 5 -3.32 -45.82 26.04
CA GLU A 5 -4.38 -45.65 25.04
C GLU A 5 -4.91 -44.20 25.03
N VAL A 6 -5.11 -43.61 26.22
CA VAL A 6 -5.50 -42.19 26.37
C VAL A 6 -4.43 -41.23 25.85
N VAL A 7 -3.15 -41.54 26.08
CA VAL A 7 -2.03 -40.73 25.56
C VAL A 7 -1.94 -40.82 24.04
N MET A 8 -2.13 -42.00 23.45
CA MET A 8 -2.16 -42.15 21.99
C MET A 8 -3.34 -41.40 21.35
N GLU A 9 -4.52 -41.45 21.95
CA GLU A 9 -5.69 -40.74 21.43
C GLU A 9 -5.50 -39.22 21.50
N SER A 10 -4.89 -38.73 22.59
CA SER A 10 -4.53 -37.31 22.74
C SER A 10 -3.51 -36.84 21.68
N LEU A 11 -2.50 -37.66 21.38
CA LEU A 11 -1.52 -37.37 20.32
C LEU A 11 -2.16 -37.38 18.92
N LYS A 12 -3.14 -38.26 18.70
CA LYS A 12 -3.90 -38.33 17.45
C LYS A 12 -4.75 -37.08 17.26
N ALA A 13 -5.49 -36.66 18.29
CA ALA A 13 -6.30 -35.45 18.29
C ALA A 13 -5.45 -34.17 18.05
N MET A 14 -4.25 -34.11 18.66
CA MET A 14 -3.32 -33.00 18.45
C MET A 14 -2.78 -32.95 17.01
N ARG A 15 -2.46 -34.12 16.42
CA ARG A 15 -2.04 -34.19 15.01
C ARG A 15 -3.16 -33.79 14.07
N THR A 16 -4.38 -34.23 14.31
CA THR A 16 -5.52 -33.85 13.44
C THR A 16 -5.77 -32.36 13.54
N SER A 17 -5.78 -31.76 14.75
CA SER A 17 -5.90 -30.30 14.92
C SER A 17 -4.84 -29.55 14.13
N LYS A 18 -3.56 -29.94 14.25
CA LYS A 18 -2.45 -29.25 13.57
C LYS A 18 -2.53 -29.35 12.05
N ILE A 19 -3.05 -30.45 11.52
CA ILE A 19 -3.26 -30.63 10.07
C ILE A 19 -4.40 -29.74 9.60
N THR A 20 -5.50 -29.67 10.36
CA THR A 20 -6.62 -28.78 10.06
C THR A 20 -6.19 -27.32 10.09
N ASP A 21 -5.46 -26.89 11.13
CA ASP A 21 -4.97 -25.50 11.25
C ASP A 21 -4.07 -25.10 10.06
N ALA A 22 -3.23 -26.04 9.59
CA ALA A 22 -2.36 -25.81 8.44
C ALA A 22 -3.15 -25.73 7.11
N ALA A 23 -4.22 -26.53 6.98
CA ALA A 23 -5.11 -26.49 5.82
C ALA A 23 -5.90 -25.17 5.78
N ASP A 24 -6.49 -24.78 6.92
CA ASP A 24 -7.26 -23.54 7.06
C ASP A 24 -6.37 -22.31 6.80
N ALA A 25 -5.15 -22.29 7.34
CA ALA A 25 -4.19 -21.21 7.09
C ALA A 25 -3.79 -21.11 5.60
N SER A 26 -3.67 -22.25 4.91
CA SER A 26 -3.39 -22.27 3.47
C SER A 26 -4.57 -21.76 2.65
N GLU A 27 -5.80 -22.12 3.04
CA GLU A 27 -7.02 -21.65 2.38
C GLU A 27 -7.18 -20.13 2.55
N HIS A 28 -7.05 -19.62 3.78
CA HIS A 28 -7.11 -18.19 4.05
C HIS A 28 -6.03 -17.40 3.30
N LEU A 29 -4.81 -17.94 3.20
CA LEU A 29 -3.76 -17.31 2.39
C LEU A 29 -4.13 -17.24 0.90
N SER A 30 -4.81 -18.25 0.37
CA SER A 30 -5.33 -18.23 -1.01
C SER A 30 -6.39 -17.14 -1.18
N GLN A 31 -7.37 -17.07 -0.29
CA GLN A 31 -8.43 -16.07 -0.29
C GLN A 31 -7.87 -14.64 -0.20
N ILE A 32 -6.86 -14.41 0.66
CA ILE A 32 -6.18 -13.11 0.79
C ILE A 32 -5.50 -12.73 -0.53
N LYS A 33 -4.81 -13.67 -1.19
CA LYS A 33 -4.15 -13.40 -2.48
C LYS A 33 -5.17 -13.04 -3.56
N GLU A 34 -6.29 -13.74 -3.63
CA GLU A 34 -7.38 -13.42 -4.56
C GLU A 34 -7.97 -12.04 -4.30
N LEU A 35 -8.23 -11.70 -3.04
CA LEU A 35 -8.73 -10.38 -2.65
C LEU A 35 -7.77 -9.25 -3.05
N VAL A 36 -6.46 -9.44 -2.87
CA VAL A 36 -5.45 -8.45 -3.28
C VAL A 36 -5.50 -8.18 -4.79
N VAL A 37 -5.69 -9.23 -5.60
CA VAL A 37 -5.85 -9.09 -7.06
C VAL A 37 -7.14 -8.35 -7.39
N CYS A 38 -8.26 -8.74 -6.80
CA CYS A 38 -9.57 -8.09 -7.02
C CYS A 38 -9.54 -6.59 -6.65
N ILE A 39 -8.98 -6.24 -5.50
CA ILE A 39 -8.84 -4.85 -5.05
C ILE A 39 -7.99 -4.05 -6.05
N SER A 40 -6.91 -4.63 -6.55
CA SER A 40 -6.03 -3.96 -7.51
C SER A 40 -6.72 -3.71 -8.84
N GLN A 41 -7.49 -4.68 -9.33
CA GLN A 41 -8.29 -4.53 -10.55
C GLN A 41 -9.38 -3.48 -10.40
N GLU A 42 -10.08 -3.46 -9.26
CA GLU A 42 -11.14 -2.49 -9.03
C GLU A 42 -10.58 -1.07 -8.87
N ARG A 43 -9.41 -0.93 -8.24
CA ARG A 43 -8.67 0.34 -8.20
C ARG A 43 -8.35 0.84 -9.60
N GLN A 44 -7.86 -0.03 -10.48
CA GLN A 44 -7.56 0.31 -11.86
C GLN A 44 -8.83 0.71 -12.64
N ARG A 45 -9.94 -0.01 -12.46
CA ARG A 45 -11.24 0.33 -13.09
C ARG A 45 -11.72 1.71 -12.68
N ARG A 46 -11.69 2.00 -11.37
CA ARG A 46 -12.07 3.30 -10.83
C ARG A 46 -11.19 4.43 -11.37
N ASP A 47 -9.87 4.24 -11.34
CA ASP A 47 -8.93 5.26 -11.80
C ASP A 47 -9.09 5.53 -13.30
N SER A 48 -9.39 4.49 -14.10
CA SER A 48 -9.69 4.62 -15.54
C SER A 48 -11.00 5.35 -15.80
N ALA A 49 -12.06 5.04 -15.03
CA ALA A 49 -13.35 5.72 -15.14
C ALA A 49 -13.23 7.21 -14.78
N LEU A 50 -12.50 7.53 -13.71
CA LEU A 50 -12.24 8.91 -13.31
C LEU A 50 -11.47 9.67 -14.39
N ALA A 51 -10.44 9.05 -14.99
CA ALA A 51 -9.70 9.66 -16.10
C ALA A 51 -10.59 9.94 -17.32
N ALA A 52 -11.54 9.04 -17.62
CA ALA A 52 -12.49 9.24 -18.72
C ALA A 52 -13.48 10.39 -18.44
N VAL A 53 -13.98 10.53 -17.22
CA VAL A 53 -14.85 11.64 -16.80
C VAL A 53 -14.10 12.97 -16.91
N LEU A 54 -12.88 13.04 -16.37
CA LEU A 54 -12.04 14.23 -16.47
C LEU A 54 -11.81 14.61 -17.94
N ALA A 55 -11.39 13.66 -18.78
CA ALA A 55 -11.15 13.92 -20.20
C ALA A 55 -12.39 14.47 -20.92
N HIS A 56 -13.58 13.95 -20.59
CA HIS A 56 -14.84 14.43 -21.14
C HIS A 56 -15.15 15.87 -20.70
N GLU A 57 -15.03 16.17 -19.39
CA GLU A 57 -15.25 17.51 -18.85
C GLU A 57 -14.27 18.54 -19.44
N TYR A 58 -12.99 18.17 -19.61
CA TYR A 58 -12.00 19.02 -20.29
C TYR A 58 -12.35 19.30 -21.75
N GLN A 59 -12.91 18.32 -22.47
CA GLN A 59 -13.28 18.48 -23.88
C GLN A 59 -14.52 19.38 -24.07
N GLU A 60 -15.47 19.32 -23.13
CA GLU A 60 -16.68 20.15 -23.15
C GLU A 60 -16.41 21.60 -22.69
N ASN A 61 -15.58 21.79 -21.66
CA ASN A 61 -15.31 23.12 -21.08
C ASN A 61 -14.09 23.84 -21.66
N GLY A 62 -13.26 23.16 -22.46
CA GLY A 62 -12.01 23.71 -23.00
C GLY A 62 -12.14 24.84 -24.03
N LYS A 63 -13.37 25.23 -24.42
CA LYS A 63 -13.61 26.30 -25.41
C LYS A 63 -13.81 27.69 -24.81
N GLU A 64 -14.05 27.81 -23.50
CA GLU A 64 -14.34 29.09 -22.85
C GLU A 64 -13.60 29.22 -21.51
N SER A 65 -12.43 29.87 -21.46
CA SER A 65 -12.04 30.71 -20.32
C SER A 65 -10.65 31.33 -20.47
N GLY A 66 -10.55 32.64 -20.30
CA GLY A 66 -9.27 33.38 -20.20
C GLY A 66 -8.58 33.27 -18.84
N HIS A 67 -9.15 32.57 -17.86
CA HIS A 67 -8.60 32.37 -16.51
C HIS A 67 -7.49 31.28 -16.43
N PHE A 68 -7.32 30.46 -17.48
CA PHE A 68 -6.46 29.26 -17.45
C PHE A 68 -4.94 29.48 -17.35
N ALA A 69 -4.42 30.70 -17.39
CA ALA A 69 -2.97 30.90 -17.44
C ALA A 69 -2.27 30.71 -16.08
N GLU A 70 -2.92 31.12 -14.98
CA GLU A 70 -2.40 30.96 -13.62
C GLU A 70 -2.60 29.52 -13.12
N ASP A 71 -3.77 28.94 -13.39
CA ASP A 71 -4.08 27.53 -13.09
C ASP A 71 -3.12 26.58 -13.80
N LYS A 72 -2.75 26.85 -15.07
CA LYS A 72 -1.75 26.04 -15.80
C LYS A 72 -0.36 26.09 -15.17
N LYS A 73 0.08 27.24 -14.65
CA LYS A 73 1.38 27.35 -13.95
C LYS A 73 1.35 26.60 -12.62
N MET A 74 0.23 26.70 -11.89
CA MET A 74 0.04 25.98 -10.63
C MET A 74 -0.04 24.46 -10.85
N LEU A 75 -0.81 23.99 -11.84
CA LEU A 75 -0.86 22.58 -12.24
C LEU A 75 0.51 22.06 -12.67
N SER A 76 1.26 22.83 -13.47
CA SER A 76 2.62 22.45 -13.89
C SER A 76 3.55 22.27 -12.69
N ALA A 77 3.48 23.14 -11.69
CA ALA A 77 4.26 23.02 -10.46
C ALA A 77 3.86 21.78 -9.63
N ILE A 78 2.56 21.50 -9.50
CA ILE A 78 2.05 20.32 -8.79
C ILE A 78 2.46 19.03 -9.50
N HIS A 79 2.33 18.97 -10.83
CA HIS A 79 2.81 17.83 -11.62
C HIS A 79 4.31 17.59 -11.47
N GLY A 80 5.12 18.64 -11.47
CA GLY A 80 6.56 18.53 -11.22
C GLY A 80 6.87 17.95 -9.83
N ARG A 81 6.15 18.39 -8.79
CA ARG A 81 6.26 17.85 -7.43
C ARG A 81 5.82 16.38 -7.35
N LEU A 82 4.69 16.03 -7.97
CA LEU A 82 4.21 14.65 -8.04
C LEU A 82 5.20 13.74 -8.75
N ALA A 83 5.72 14.15 -9.91
CA ALA A 83 6.75 13.39 -10.64
C ALA A 83 8.00 13.16 -9.78
N SER A 84 8.42 14.16 -9.00
CA SER A 84 9.53 13.99 -8.06
C SER A 84 9.21 13.01 -6.93
N ILE A 85 7.99 13.00 -6.40
CA ILE A 85 7.59 12.07 -5.33
C ILE A 85 7.52 10.65 -5.85
N TYR A 86 6.92 10.44 -7.04
CA TYR A 86 6.88 9.12 -7.66
C TYR A 86 8.28 8.55 -7.90
N ARG A 87 9.22 9.36 -8.39
CA ARG A 87 10.62 8.94 -8.53
C ARG A 87 11.26 8.57 -7.19
N LYS A 88 11.01 9.35 -6.12
CA LYS A 88 11.52 9.05 -4.78
C LYS A 88 10.89 7.77 -4.21
N LEU A 89 9.61 7.52 -4.47
CA LEU A 89 8.92 6.29 -4.07
C LEU A 89 9.50 5.07 -4.80
N GLU A 90 9.78 5.19 -6.09
CA GLU A 90 10.41 4.11 -6.87
C GLU A 90 11.81 3.78 -6.33
N GLN A 91 12.64 4.79 -6.10
CA GLN A 91 13.98 4.62 -5.49
C GLN A 91 13.88 4.00 -4.09
N ASN A 92 12.96 4.48 -3.26
CA ASN A 92 12.75 3.94 -1.91
C ASN A 92 12.24 2.50 -1.93
N GLN A 93 11.42 2.11 -2.92
CA GLN A 93 11.00 0.72 -3.10
C GLN A 93 12.14 -0.21 -3.52
N GLU A 94 13.07 0.27 -4.35
CA GLU A 94 14.28 -0.47 -4.69
C GLU A 94 15.18 -0.64 -3.48
N GLU A 95 15.37 0.41 -2.69
CA GLU A 95 16.14 0.37 -1.43
C GLU A 95 15.52 -0.60 -0.41
N LEU A 96 14.20 -0.55 -0.21
CA LEU A 96 13.49 -1.49 0.66
C LEU A 96 13.67 -2.94 0.21
N ARG A 97 13.57 -3.22 -1.09
CA ARG A 97 13.80 -4.55 -1.65
C ARG A 97 15.24 -5.02 -1.40
N ALA A 98 16.22 -4.14 -1.61
CA ALA A 98 17.62 -4.44 -1.36
C ALA A 98 17.89 -4.74 0.12
N LEU A 99 17.42 -3.88 1.03
CA LEU A 99 17.57 -4.04 2.48
C LEU A 99 16.88 -5.32 2.99
N GLN A 100 15.68 -5.64 2.49
CA GLN A 100 14.99 -6.88 2.83
C GLN A 100 15.75 -8.11 2.34
N LEU A 101 16.35 -8.07 1.14
CA LEU A 101 17.14 -9.18 0.62
C LEU A 101 18.41 -9.40 1.45
N GLU A 102 19.11 -8.31 1.80
CA GLU A 102 20.31 -8.30 2.63
C GLU A 102 20.02 -8.88 4.03
N LEU A 103 18.97 -8.40 4.68
CA LEU A 103 18.53 -8.86 5.99
C LEU A 103 18.17 -10.35 5.95
N ASN A 104 17.38 -10.79 4.96
CA ASN A 104 17.01 -12.20 4.80
C ASN A 104 18.21 -13.11 4.52
N LYS A 105 19.22 -12.62 3.80
CA LYS A 105 20.47 -13.35 3.59
C LYS A 105 21.20 -13.51 4.91
N ARG A 106 21.36 -12.44 5.69
CA ARG A 106 22.10 -12.47 6.96
C ARG A 106 21.42 -13.31 8.03
N VAL A 107 20.10 -13.20 8.16
CA VAL A 107 19.30 -14.03 9.07
C VAL A 107 19.42 -15.52 8.69
N ARG A 108 19.41 -15.86 7.40
CA ARG A 108 19.63 -17.26 6.96
C ARG A 108 21.02 -17.79 7.33
N CYS A 109 22.06 -16.97 7.19
CA CYS A 109 23.41 -17.36 7.61
C CYS A 109 23.48 -17.62 9.12
N LEU A 110 22.87 -16.76 9.93
CA LEU A 110 22.81 -16.91 11.40
C LEU A 110 21.97 -18.11 11.88
N ASN A 111 20.98 -18.52 11.09
CA ASN A 111 20.20 -19.72 11.40
C ASN A 111 20.94 -21.01 11.00
N ALA A 112 21.90 -20.94 10.07
CA ALA A 112 22.69 -22.07 9.62
C ALA A 112 23.91 -22.33 10.52
N GLU A 113 24.51 -21.27 11.05
CA GLU A 113 25.62 -21.33 12.01
C GLU A 113 25.32 -20.38 13.18
N PRO A 114 25.38 -20.83 14.44
CA PRO A 114 25.14 -19.96 15.58
C PRO A 114 26.12 -18.78 15.57
N PRO A 115 25.66 -17.55 15.85
CA PRO A 115 26.48 -16.35 15.77
C PRO A 115 27.76 -16.52 16.58
N THR A 116 28.90 -16.34 15.92
CA THR A 116 30.22 -16.54 16.54
C THR A 116 30.73 -15.27 17.20
N CYS A 117 30.11 -14.10 16.92
CA CYS A 117 30.48 -12.81 17.51
C CYS A 117 29.33 -11.79 17.55
N ASP A 118 29.35 -10.91 18.54
CA ASP A 118 28.41 -9.77 18.71
C ASP A 118 28.36 -8.82 17.50
N THR A 119 29.40 -8.85 16.66
CA THR A 119 29.48 -8.03 15.45
C THR A 119 28.37 -8.40 14.45
N GLU A 120 28.01 -9.68 14.35
CA GLU A 120 26.99 -10.17 13.41
C GLU A 120 25.58 -9.76 13.81
N LEU A 121 25.30 -9.75 15.13
CA LEU A 121 24.04 -9.25 15.68
C LEU A 121 23.92 -7.73 15.49
N LYS A 122 25.02 -6.99 15.62
CA LYS A 122 25.05 -5.55 15.38
C LYS A 122 24.77 -5.20 13.92
N GLU A 123 25.30 -5.95 12.96
CA GLU A 123 24.99 -5.79 11.53
C GLU A 123 23.50 -5.99 11.22
N VAL A 124 22.88 -7.01 11.82
CA VAL A 124 21.43 -7.26 11.67
C VAL A 124 20.60 -6.12 12.28
N GLN A 125 21.01 -5.62 13.45
CA GLN A 125 20.35 -4.47 14.07
C GLN A 125 20.47 -3.22 13.18
N GLU A 126 21.64 -2.94 12.61
CA GLU A 126 21.85 -1.81 11.71
C GLU A 126 21.00 -1.92 10.43
N LEU A 127 20.91 -3.11 9.84
CA LEU A 127 20.05 -3.36 8.68
C LEU A 127 18.57 -3.19 9.02
N THR A 128 18.15 -3.63 10.21
CA THR A 128 16.77 -3.48 10.69
C THR A 128 16.42 -2.00 10.89
N ASN A 129 17.31 -1.22 11.52
CA ASN A 129 17.12 0.22 11.70
C ASN A 129 17.05 0.97 10.35
N LYS A 130 17.88 0.60 9.38
CA LYS A 130 17.84 1.17 8.02
C LYS A 130 16.53 0.82 7.31
N LEU A 131 16.06 -0.41 7.44
CA LEU A 131 14.78 -0.85 6.87
C LEU A 131 13.61 -0.06 7.47
N GLU A 132 13.60 0.09 8.79
CA GLU A 132 12.59 0.89 9.49
C GLU A 132 12.58 2.35 9.02
N ALA A 133 13.75 2.99 8.93
CA ALA A 133 13.88 4.35 8.41
C ALA A 133 13.37 4.48 6.97
N ALA A 134 13.68 3.50 6.10
CA ALA A 134 13.19 3.47 4.73
C ALA A 134 11.67 3.29 4.65
N MET A 135 11.07 2.48 5.54
CA MET A 135 9.61 2.34 5.64
C MET A 135 8.93 3.63 6.12
N VAL A 136 9.51 4.33 7.09
CA VAL A 136 9.02 5.64 7.55
C VAL A 136 9.11 6.69 6.43
N ALA A 137 10.19 6.67 5.64
CA ALA A 137 10.32 7.53 4.48
C ALA A 137 9.23 7.22 3.44
N GLN A 138 8.93 5.93 3.21
CA GLN A 138 7.88 5.49 2.30
C GLN A 138 6.50 6.02 2.70
N THR A 139 6.11 5.86 3.97
CA THR A 139 4.82 6.33 4.47
C THR A 139 4.71 7.85 4.34
N THR A 140 5.78 8.58 4.66
CA THR A 140 5.84 10.04 4.51
C THR A 140 5.67 10.48 3.06
N LEU A 141 6.36 9.84 2.12
CA LEU A 141 6.23 10.14 0.69
C LEU A 141 4.82 9.84 0.18
N GLU A 142 4.21 8.77 0.65
CA GLU A 142 2.85 8.37 0.30
C GLU A 142 1.81 9.37 0.82
N THR A 143 1.96 9.87 2.05
CA THR A 143 1.13 10.95 2.58
C THR A 143 1.26 12.22 1.73
N HIS A 144 2.49 12.65 1.39
CA HIS A 144 2.69 13.82 0.54
C HIS A 144 2.09 13.65 -0.86
N ARG A 145 2.19 12.44 -1.43
CA ARG A 145 1.55 12.08 -2.69
C ARG A 145 0.03 12.28 -2.61
N GLN A 146 -0.60 11.76 -1.56
CA GLN A 146 -2.05 11.87 -1.35
C GLN A 146 -2.49 13.33 -1.20
N VAL A 147 -1.75 14.13 -0.42
CA VAL A 147 -2.03 15.57 -0.26
C VAL A 147 -1.97 16.31 -1.60
N LEU A 148 -0.94 16.07 -2.41
CA LEU A 148 -0.81 16.73 -3.71
C LEU A 148 -1.84 16.25 -4.73
N CYS A 149 -2.23 14.97 -4.70
CA CYS A 149 -3.34 14.48 -5.51
C CYS A 149 -4.65 15.15 -5.10
N ALA A 150 -4.90 15.33 -3.80
CA ALA A 150 -6.09 16.04 -3.33
C ALA A 150 -6.06 17.53 -3.72
N GLU A 151 -4.90 18.19 -3.66
CA GLU A 151 -4.71 19.57 -4.11
C GLU A 151 -4.99 19.72 -5.62
N LEU A 152 -4.50 18.79 -6.43
CA LEU A 152 -4.75 18.75 -7.88
C LEU A 152 -6.24 18.58 -8.18
N LEU A 153 -6.92 17.65 -7.50
CA LEU A 153 -8.36 17.42 -7.68
C LEU A 153 -9.21 18.62 -7.22
N ARG A 154 -8.72 19.45 -6.30
CA ARG A 154 -9.41 20.68 -5.86
C ARG A 154 -9.23 21.85 -6.81
N LEU A 155 -8.14 21.88 -7.56
CA LEU A 155 -7.88 22.90 -8.59
C LEU A 155 -8.64 22.63 -9.88
N ASP A 156 -9.04 21.38 -10.09
CA ASP A 156 -9.98 21.04 -11.14
C ASP A 156 -11.40 21.46 -10.72
N GLY A 157 -11.84 22.62 -11.23
CA GLY A 157 -13.12 23.23 -10.84
C GLY A 157 -14.34 22.34 -11.07
N GLY A 158 -14.27 21.36 -11.98
CA GLY A 158 -15.32 20.35 -12.19
C GLY A 158 -15.39 19.33 -11.06
N VAL A 159 -14.24 18.81 -10.63
CA VAL A 159 -14.14 17.82 -9.53
C VAL A 159 -14.43 18.44 -8.17
N GLY A 160 -13.99 19.68 -7.93
CA GLY A 160 -14.27 20.41 -6.70
C GLY A 160 -15.78 20.64 -6.48
N MET A 161 -16.51 20.99 -7.53
CA MET A 161 -17.98 21.11 -7.46
C MET A 161 -18.64 19.75 -7.19
N LEU A 162 -18.22 18.68 -7.88
CA LEU A 162 -18.75 17.34 -7.66
C LEU A 162 -18.50 16.83 -6.23
N THR A 163 -17.31 17.07 -5.67
CA THR A 163 -17.01 16.68 -4.29
C THR A 163 -17.83 17.47 -3.27
N SER A 164 -18.02 18.79 -3.46
CA SER A 164 -18.91 19.59 -2.62
C SER A 164 -20.36 19.12 -2.67
N VAL A 165 -20.88 18.82 -3.87
CA VAL A 165 -22.25 18.31 -4.05
C VAL A 165 -22.43 16.94 -3.39
N MET A 166 -21.45 16.04 -3.53
CA MET A 166 -21.51 14.71 -2.89
C MET A 166 -21.45 14.80 -1.36
N ILE A 167 -20.65 15.71 -0.79
CA ILE A 167 -20.60 15.94 0.66
C ILE A 167 -21.93 16.52 1.17
N GLU A 168 -22.52 17.47 0.45
CA GLU A 168 -23.84 18.03 0.81
C GLU A 168 -24.95 16.97 0.76
N GLN A 169 -24.97 16.12 -0.26
CA GLN A 169 -25.94 15.01 -0.36
C GLN A 169 -25.75 13.97 0.74
N ALA A 170 -24.51 13.63 1.09
CA ALA A 170 -24.22 12.70 2.18
C ALA A 170 -24.70 13.25 3.54
N THR A 171 -24.51 14.54 3.80
CA THR A 171 -24.94 15.18 5.05
C THR A 171 -26.46 15.33 5.16
N GLN A 172 -27.17 15.46 4.04
CA GLN A 172 -28.64 15.46 4.01
C GLN A 172 -29.21 14.05 4.22
N SER A 173 -28.59 13.02 3.66
CA SER A 173 -29.06 11.63 3.81
C SER A 173 -28.89 11.08 5.23
N THR A 174 -28.00 11.66 6.05
CA THR A 174 -27.87 11.33 7.48
C THR A 174 -28.81 12.11 8.42
N ARG A 175 -29.56 13.08 7.89
CA ARG A 175 -30.51 13.92 8.65
C ARG A 175 -31.98 13.59 8.39
N SER A 176 -32.26 12.69 7.43
CA SER A 176 -33.58 12.08 7.21
C SER A 176 -33.68 10.73 7.91
#